data_AF-A0A377Z082-F1
#
_entry.id   AF-A0A377Z082-F1
#
_cell.length_a   1.000
_cell.length_b   1.000
_cell.length_c   1.000
_cell.angle_alpha   90.00
_cell.angle_beta   90.00
_cell.angle_gamma   90.00
#
_symmetry.space_group_name_H-M   'P 1'
#
loop_
_entity.id
_entity.type
_entity.pdbx_description
1 polymer ?
#
loop_
_entity_poly.entity_id
_entity_poly.type
_entity_poly.pdbx_seq_one_letter_code
_entity_poly.pdbx_strand_id
1 'polypeptide(L)'
;MLERDTHDELCRFNQLTVLASRVRIMLENTLQGWVITFRDRNEINALTAQLSQVKRYVDNLRIMRHEQLNRMTTLSGLLHMGHYDEAIRYIQAQSEHAQELLDFISSHFHSPTLCGLLLGKATRAREKGVALSFDPACRIDRPCRR
;
A
#
# COMPACT_ATOMS: atom_id res chain seq x y z
N MET A 1 -20.26 -38.92 11.20
CA MET A 1 -20.21 -37.45 10.95
C MET A 1 -19.05 -37.04 10.02
N LEU A 2 -18.53 -37.92 9.14
CA LEU A 2 -17.34 -37.69 8.30
C LEU A 2 -17.59 -38.07 6.82
N GLU A 3 -18.76 -37.75 6.26
CA GLU A 3 -19.19 -38.28 4.94
C GLU A 3 -18.99 -37.32 3.76
N ARG A 4 -18.45 -36.12 3.99
CA ARG A 4 -18.35 -35.07 2.96
C ARG A 4 -16.90 -34.65 2.71
N ASP A 5 -16.61 -34.43 1.42
CA ASP A 5 -15.42 -33.73 0.97
C ASP A 5 -15.49 -32.29 1.49
N THR A 6 -14.35 -31.77 1.93
CA THR A 6 -14.24 -30.46 2.55
C THR A 6 -13.20 -29.68 1.79
N HIS A 7 -13.54 -28.48 1.31
CA HIS A 7 -12.63 -27.65 0.54
C HIS A 7 -12.31 -26.38 1.31
N ASP A 8 -11.02 -26.09 1.44
CA ASP A 8 -10.47 -24.84 1.95
C ASP A 8 -11.02 -24.44 3.33
N GLU A 9 -11.14 -25.41 4.24
CA GLU A 9 -11.46 -25.11 5.63
C GLU A 9 -10.25 -24.49 6.33
N LEU A 10 -10.50 -23.38 7.04
CA LEU A 10 -9.49 -22.72 7.85
C LEU A 10 -9.31 -23.50 9.15
N CYS A 11 -8.16 -24.16 9.27
CA CYS A 11 -7.78 -24.88 10.47
C CYS A 11 -6.62 -24.17 11.17
N ARG A 12 -6.71 -24.07 12.49
CA ARG A 12 -5.64 -23.55 13.34
C ARG A 12 -4.98 -24.72 14.07
N PHE A 13 -3.74 -25.01 13.72
CA PHE A 13 -2.92 -25.99 14.41
C PHE A 13 -1.82 -25.26 15.17
N ASN A 14 -1.92 -25.25 16.50
CA ASN A 14 -1.05 -24.45 17.37
C ASN A 14 -1.08 -22.95 16.98
N GLN A 15 0.03 -22.44 16.42
CA GLN A 15 0.18 -21.07 15.94
C GLN A 15 0.09 -20.93 14.41
N LEU A 16 -0.08 -22.04 13.68
CA LEU A 16 -0.13 -22.05 12.21
C LEU A 16 -1.59 -22.07 11.74
N THR A 17 -1.93 -21.14 10.86
CA THR A 17 -3.23 -21.09 10.17
C THR A 17 -3.04 -21.67 8.78
N VAL A 18 -3.69 -22.80 8.51
CA VAL A 18 -3.60 -23.50 7.22
C VAL A 18 -4.97 -23.64 6.59
N LEU A 19 -4.99 -23.67 5.26
CA LEU A 19 -6.13 -24.13 4.50
C LEU A 19 -6.02 -25.65 4.37
N ALA A 20 -6.97 -26.36 4.97
CA ALA A 20 -7.06 -27.81 4.87
C ALA A 20 -8.15 -28.18 3.85
N SER A 21 -7.78 -29.00 2.87
CA SER A 21 -8.73 -29.56 1.90
C SER A 21 -8.65 -31.07 1.95
N ARG A 22 -9.81 -31.71 2.13
CA ARG A 22 -9.97 -33.14 2.27
C ARG A 22 -10.80 -33.69 1.12
N VAL A 23 -10.24 -34.67 0.41
CA VAL A 23 -10.85 -35.33 -0.75
C VAL A 23 -10.83 -36.85 -0.54
N ARG A 24 -11.94 -37.51 -0.81
CA ARG A 24 -12.04 -38.98 -0.80
C ARG A 24 -11.34 -39.60 -2.01
N ILE A 25 -10.65 -40.70 -1.80
CA ILE A 25 -10.20 -41.60 -2.87
C ILE A 25 -11.25 -42.69 -3.02
N MET A 26 -11.87 -42.77 -4.20
CA MET A 26 -12.84 -43.79 -4.56
C MET A 26 -12.22 -44.72 -5.61
N LEU A 27 -12.30 -46.04 -5.40
CA LEU A 27 -11.93 -47.06 -6.39
C LEU A 27 -13.09 -48.04 -6.52
N GLU A 28 -13.56 -48.31 -7.74
CA GLU A 28 -14.71 -49.20 -7.99
C GLU A 28 -15.94 -48.86 -7.11
N ASN A 29 -16.20 -47.56 -6.91
CA ASN A 29 -17.27 -47.06 -6.04
C ASN A 29 -17.15 -47.40 -4.55
N THR A 30 -15.99 -47.92 -4.12
CA THR A 30 -15.64 -48.16 -2.71
C THR A 30 -14.70 -47.07 -2.21
N LEU A 31 -14.93 -46.61 -0.97
CA LEU A 31 -14.06 -45.63 -0.32
C LEU A 31 -12.75 -46.29 0.08
N GLN A 32 -11.66 -45.92 -0.60
CA GLN A 32 -10.32 -46.46 -0.32
C GLN A 32 -9.59 -45.64 0.76
N GLY A 33 -9.96 -44.37 0.92
CA GLY A 33 -9.34 -43.52 1.93
C GLY A 33 -9.56 -42.03 1.68
N TRP A 34 -8.74 -41.22 2.33
CA TRP A 34 -8.84 -39.76 2.30
C TRP A 34 -7.46 -39.15 2.05
N VAL A 35 -7.40 -38.14 1.19
CA VAL A 35 -6.25 -37.26 1.05
C VAL A 35 -6.58 -35.96 1.74
N ILE A 36 -5.70 -35.51 2.63
CA ILE A 36 -5.78 -34.21 3.26
C ILE A 36 -4.57 -33.41 2.80
N THR A 37 -4.82 -32.25 2.20
CA THR A 37 -3.79 -31.30 1.80
C THR A 37 -3.82 -30.11 2.74
N PHE A 38 -2.64 -29.68 3.19
CA PHE A 38 -2.48 -28.49 4.02
C PHE A 38 -1.71 -27.46 3.21
N ARG A 39 -2.31 -26.28 3.00
CA ARG A 39 -1.66 -25.14 2.36
C ARG A 39 -1.49 -24.01 3.35
N ASP A 40 -0.26 -23.52 3.50
CA ASP A 40 0.01 -22.35 4.32
C ASP A 40 -0.66 -21.12 3.69
N ARG A 41 -1.43 -20.40 4.50
CA ARG A 41 -2.15 -19.18 4.12
C ARG A 41 -1.20 -17.99 3.89
N ASN A 42 0.03 -18.04 4.39
CA ASN A 42 0.97 -16.92 4.37
C ASN A 42 1.60 -16.66 2.99
N GLU A 43 1.90 -17.69 2.19
CA GLU A 43 2.55 -17.49 0.89
C GLU A 43 1.63 -16.89 -0.18
N ILE A 44 0.38 -17.35 -0.25
CA ILE A 44 -0.60 -16.89 -1.25
C ILE A 44 -1.02 -15.42 -0.98
N ASN A 45 -1.12 -15.04 0.29
CA ASN A 45 -1.47 -13.67 0.66
C ASN A 45 -0.29 -12.70 0.52
N ALA A 46 0.95 -13.14 0.75
CA ALA A 46 2.11 -12.27 0.68
C ALA A 46 2.34 -11.71 -0.74
N LEU A 47 2.28 -12.56 -1.76
CA LEU A 47 2.49 -12.13 -3.15
C LEU A 47 1.35 -11.23 -3.65
N THR A 48 0.10 -11.58 -3.32
CA THR A 48 -1.10 -10.81 -3.66
C THR A 48 -1.12 -9.45 -2.94
N ALA A 49 -0.69 -9.39 -1.68
CA ALA A 49 -0.57 -8.15 -0.92
C ALA A 49 0.55 -7.25 -1.45
N GLN A 50 1.71 -7.80 -1.81
CA GLN A 50 2.80 -7.04 -2.43
C GLN A 50 2.40 -6.43 -3.78
N LEU A 51 1.73 -7.21 -4.64
CA LEU A 51 1.18 -6.70 -5.90
C LEU A 51 0.11 -5.62 -5.67
N SER A 52 -0.78 -5.79 -4.68
CA SER A 52 -1.77 -4.76 -4.32
C SER A 52 -1.08 -3.48 -3.84
N GLN A 53 0.02 -3.60 -3.11
CA GLN A 53 0.76 -2.46 -2.57
C GLN A 53 1.53 -1.70 -3.66
N VAL A 54 2.21 -2.40 -4.57
CA VAL A 54 2.87 -1.78 -5.73
C VAL A 54 1.85 -1.08 -6.63
N LYS A 55 0.69 -1.71 -6.85
CA LYS A 55 -0.39 -1.10 -7.63
C LYS A 55 -0.90 0.20 -7.00
N ARG A 56 -1.15 0.21 -5.68
CA ARG A 56 -1.52 1.44 -4.94
C ARG A 56 -0.44 2.53 -5.03
N TYR A 57 0.83 2.17 -5.04
CA TYR A 57 1.92 3.12 -5.21
C TYR A 57 1.92 3.75 -6.61
N VAL A 58 1.78 2.94 -7.66
CA VAL A 58 1.67 3.44 -9.05
C VAL A 58 0.45 4.34 -9.22
N ASP A 59 -0.68 3.98 -8.59
CA ASP A 59 -1.90 4.80 -8.63
C ASP A 59 -1.71 6.14 -7.89
N ASN A 60 -1.07 6.15 -6.73
CA ASN A 60 -0.73 7.39 -6.01
C ASN A 60 0.22 8.28 -6.82
N LEU A 61 1.27 7.70 -7.43
CA LEU A 61 2.17 8.43 -8.32
C LEU A 61 1.43 9.02 -9.53
N ARG A 62 0.45 8.29 -10.08
CA ARG A 62 -0.38 8.78 -11.18
C ARG A 62 -1.25 9.95 -10.74
N ILE A 63 -1.87 9.89 -9.56
CA ILE A 63 -2.66 10.99 -9.00
C ILE A 63 -1.76 12.21 -8.78
N MET A 64 -0.58 12.03 -8.18
CA MET A 64 0.39 13.12 -7.99
C MET A 64 0.83 13.74 -9.32
N ARG A 65 1.06 12.91 -10.36
CA ARG A 65 1.39 13.40 -11.69
C ARG A 65 0.25 14.23 -12.29
N HIS A 66 -1.00 13.76 -12.16
CA HIS A 66 -2.15 14.52 -12.63
C HIS A 66 -2.29 15.85 -11.88
N GLU A 67 -2.08 15.86 -10.57
CA GLU A 67 -2.10 17.08 -9.77
C GLU A 67 -0.99 18.05 -10.21
N GLN A 68 0.22 17.54 -10.47
CA GLN A 68 1.33 18.34 -10.97
C GLN A 68 1.07 18.93 -12.36
N LEU A 69 0.47 18.15 -13.27
CA LEU A 69 0.08 18.64 -14.58
C LEU A 69 -1.01 19.71 -14.49
N ASN A 70 -1.99 19.52 -13.61
CA ASN A 70 -3.04 20.50 -13.37
C ASN A 70 -2.45 21.80 -12.82
N ARG A 71 -1.51 21.71 -11.87
CA ARG A 71 -0.78 22.89 -11.35
C ARG A 71 -0.03 23.63 -12.45
N MET A 72 0.71 22.90 -13.29
CA MET A 72 1.44 23.49 -14.42
C MET A 72 0.47 24.16 -15.41
N THR A 73 -0.70 23.55 -15.64
CA THR A 73 -1.73 24.08 -16.53
C THR A 73 -2.35 25.35 -15.95
N THR A 74 -2.68 25.37 -14.66
CA THR A 74 -3.20 26.56 -13.97
C THR A 74 -2.17 27.70 -13.99
N LEU A 75 -0.91 27.40 -13.68
CA LEU A 75 0.16 28.39 -13.73
C LEU A 75 0.35 28.96 -15.14
N SER A 76 0.40 28.10 -16.14
CA SER A 76 0.49 28.50 -17.55
C SER A 76 -0.70 29.37 -17.96
N GLY A 77 -1.92 29.03 -17.53
CA GLY A 77 -3.13 29.83 -17.77
C GLY A 77 -3.05 31.23 -17.15
N LEU A 78 -2.62 31.33 -15.88
CA LEU A 78 -2.43 32.61 -15.20
C LEU A 78 -1.38 33.49 -15.91
N LEU A 79 -0.27 32.89 -16.34
CA LEU A 79 0.78 33.59 -17.09
C LEU A 79 0.28 34.06 -18.47
N HIS A 80 -0.49 33.25 -19.18
CA HIS A 80 -1.00 33.59 -20.52
C HIS A 80 -2.07 34.68 -20.48
N MET A 81 -2.84 34.77 -19.40
CA MET A 81 -3.85 35.81 -19.17
C MET A 81 -3.25 37.10 -18.58
N GLY A 82 -1.93 37.14 -18.32
CA GLY A 82 -1.24 38.31 -17.75
C GLY A 82 -1.45 38.50 -16.24
N HIS A 83 -1.99 37.50 -15.53
CA HIS A 83 -2.22 37.53 -14.08
C HIS A 83 -0.95 37.15 -13.30
N TYR A 84 0.10 37.96 -13.40
CA TYR A 84 1.41 37.66 -12.82
C TYR A 84 1.40 37.63 -11.28
N ASP A 85 0.67 38.53 -10.62
CA ASP A 85 0.60 38.57 -9.16
C ASP A 85 -0.11 37.33 -8.57
N GLU A 86 -1.12 36.82 -9.27
CA GLU A 86 -1.81 35.58 -8.89
C GLU A 86 -0.93 34.36 -9.15
N ALA A 87 -0.15 34.35 -10.23
CA ALA A 87 0.83 33.30 -10.50
C ALA A 87 1.90 33.24 -9.40
N ILE A 88 2.42 34.39 -8.96
CA ILE A 88 3.40 34.48 -7.87
C ILE A 88 2.80 33.98 -6.55
N ARG A 89 1.59 34.44 -6.19
CA ARG A 89 0.87 33.95 -5.01
C ARG A 89 0.59 32.45 -5.07
N TYR A 90 0.23 31.95 -6.26
CA TYR A 90 -0.01 30.53 -6.49
C TYR A 90 1.28 29.72 -6.28
N ILE A 91 2.43 30.17 -6.79
CA ILE A 91 3.73 29.53 -6.54
C ILE A 91 4.08 29.54 -5.04
N GLN A 92 3.94 30.69 -4.37
CA GLN A 92 4.25 30.85 -2.96
C GLN A 92 3.39 29.95 -2.06
N ALA A 93 2.10 29.82 -2.36
CA ALA A 93 1.19 28.94 -1.62
C ALA A 93 1.51 27.44 -1.77
N GLN A 94 2.30 27.05 -2.77
CA GLN A 94 2.58 25.66 -3.10
C GLN A 94 3.98 25.17 -2.68
N SER A 95 4.94 26.07 -2.45
CA SER A 95 6.37 25.71 -2.51
C SER A 95 6.97 25.07 -1.25
N GLU A 96 6.42 25.24 -0.05
CA GLU A 96 7.15 24.85 1.16
C GLU A 96 6.76 23.45 1.66
N HIS A 97 5.51 23.22 2.05
CA HIS A 97 5.21 22.06 2.90
C HIS A 97 5.18 20.68 2.22
N ALA A 98 4.67 20.58 0.99
CA ALA A 98 4.45 19.27 0.37
C ALA A 98 5.75 18.68 -0.21
N GLN A 99 6.59 19.53 -0.78
CA GLN A 99 7.87 19.15 -1.38
C GLN A 99 8.91 18.88 -0.28
N GLU A 100 9.00 19.73 0.75
CA GLU A 100 9.88 19.48 1.90
C GLU A 100 9.57 18.17 2.60
N LEU A 101 8.28 17.83 2.74
CA LEU A 101 7.88 16.58 3.37
C LEU A 101 8.28 15.36 2.53
N LEU A 102 8.12 15.44 1.21
CA LEU A 102 8.56 14.39 0.28
C LEU A 102 10.06 14.19 0.35
N ASP A 103 10.83 15.29 0.31
CA ASP A 103 12.28 15.26 0.33
C ASP A 103 12.82 14.79 1.70
N PHE A 104 12.18 15.20 2.79
CA PHE A 104 12.45 14.70 4.15
C PHE A 104 12.22 13.19 4.25
N ILE A 105 11.04 12.70 3.83
CA ILE A 105 10.70 11.28 3.93
C ILE A 105 11.60 10.43 3.03
N SER A 106 11.89 10.90 1.80
CA SER A 106 12.74 10.18 0.85
C SER A 106 14.20 10.09 1.31
N SER A 107 14.71 11.13 1.99
CA SER A 107 16.10 11.16 2.51
C SER A 107 16.28 10.37 3.81
N HIS A 108 15.26 10.27 4.65
CA HIS A 108 15.35 9.63 5.97
C HIS A 108 14.87 8.18 6.01
N PHE A 109 14.10 7.74 5.00
CA PHE A 109 13.53 6.39 4.94
C PHE A 109 13.84 5.72 3.60
N HIS A 110 14.64 4.65 3.65
CA HIS A 110 15.08 3.95 2.42
C HIS A 110 14.10 2.84 1.97
N SER A 111 12.97 2.67 2.67
CA SER A 111 11.94 1.67 2.34
C SER A 111 10.75 2.31 1.61
N PRO A 112 10.50 1.99 0.33
CA PRO A 112 9.40 2.57 -0.44
C PRO A 112 8.01 2.38 0.20
N THR A 113 7.80 1.22 0.83
CA THR A 113 6.60 0.87 1.58
C THR A 113 6.36 1.81 2.76
N LEU A 114 7.43 2.13 3.49
CA LEU A 114 7.37 3.02 4.64
C LEU A 114 7.13 4.46 4.19
N CYS A 115 7.84 4.92 3.16
CA CYS A 115 7.66 6.27 2.61
C CYS A 115 6.21 6.50 2.17
N GLY A 116 5.62 5.56 1.42
CA GLY A 116 4.24 5.65 0.98
C GLY A 116 3.23 5.65 2.14
N LEU A 117 3.50 4.89 3.21
CA LEU A 117 2.67 4.91 4.41
C LEU A 117 2.74 6.28 5.12
N LEU A 118 3.94 6.81 5.33
CA LEU A 118 4.14 8.09 6.03
C LEU A 118 3.53 9.24 5.25
N LEU A 119 3.70 9.27 3.92
CA LEU A 119 3.05 10.26 3.06
C LEU A 119 1.52 10.16 3.16
N GLY A 120 0.97 8.95 3.10
CA GLY A 120 -0.47 8.74 3.23
C GLY A 120 -1.02 9.19 4.59
N LYS A 121 -0.24 9.01 5.67
CA LYS A 121 -0.62 9.53 7.00
C LYS A 121 -0.58 11.05 7.05
N ALA A 122 0.41 11.68 6.44
CA ALA A 122 0.50 13.13 6.37
C ALA A 122 -0.66 13.74 5.55
N THR A 123 -0.96 13.17 4.39
CA THR A 123 -2.12 13.59 3.58
C THR A 123 -3.42 13.45 4.36
N ARG A 124 -3.63 12.32 5.03
CA ARG A 124 -4.83 12.08 5.85
C ARG A 124 -4.92 12.99 7.07
N ALA A 125 -3.79 13.35 7.68
CA ALA A 125 -3.75 14.30 8.78
C ALA A 125 -4.19 15.69 8.29
N ARG A 126 -3.70 16.12 7.12
CA ARG A 126 -4.12 17.36 6.46
C ARG A 126 -5.62 17.38 6.14
N GLU A 127 -6.16 16.29 5.60
CA GLU A 127 -7.61 16.15 5.34
C GLU A 127 -8.47 16.29 6.60
N LYS A 128 -7.92 15.91 7.76
CA LYS A 128 -8.59 16.01 9.06
C LYS A 128 -8.28 17.30 9.82
N GLY A 129 -7.49 18.21 9.24
CA GLY A 129 -7.03 19.43 9.91
C GLY A 129 -6.11 19.16 11.12
N VAL A 130 -5.46 17.99 11.17
CA VAL A 130 -4.53 17.60 12.24
C VAL A 130 -3.11 17.91 11.81
N ALA A 131 -2.36 18.61 12.66
CA ALA A 131 -0.93 18.84 12.46
C ALA A 131 -0.15 17.53 12.71
N LEU A 132 0.62 17.09 11.70
CA LEU A 132 1.52 15.95 11.79
C LEU A 132 2.95 16.44 11.51
N SER A 133 3.81 16.36 12.51
CA SER A 133 5.24 16.67 12.40
C SER A 133 6.08 15.41 12.51
N PHE A 134 7.19 15.38 11.79
CA PHE A 134 8.21 14.35 11.92
C PHE A 134 9.39 14.92 12.70
N ASP A 135 9.93 14.12 13.63
CA ASP A 135 11.17 14.49 14.33
C ASP A 135 12.33 14.48 13.31
N PRO A 136 13.12 15.56 13.19
CA PRO A 136 14.25 15.62 12.25
C PRO A 136 15.28 14.49 12.45
N ALA A 137 15.36 13.88 13.63
CA ALA A 137 16.27 12.77 13.90
C ALA A 137 15.71 11.39 13.49
N CYS A 138 14.43 11.30 13.10
CA CYS A 138 13.82 10.02 12.74
C CYS A 138 14.41 9.49 11.43
N ARG A 139 15.02 8.30 11.47
CA ARG A 139 15.61 7.65 10.29
C ARG A 139 15.42 6.15 10.34
N ILE A 140 15.31 5.51 9.18
CA ILE A 140 15.43 4.06 9.03
C ILE A 140 16.32 3.76 7.81
N ASP A 141 17.54 3.30 8.10
CA ASP A 141 18.57 3.01 7.10
C ASP A 141 18.44 1.61 6.49
N ARG A 142 17.77 0.67 7.18
CA ARG A 142 17.50 -0.69 6.66
C ARG A 142 16.10 -1.17 7.04
N PRO A 143 15.40 -1.87 6.12
CA PRO A 143 14.14 -2.52 6.48
C PRO A 143 14.42 -3.53 7.60
N CYS A 144 13.65 -3.44 8.70
CA CYS A 144 13.70 -4.43 9.77
C CYS A 144 13.43 -5.82 9.17
N ARG A 145 14.48 -6.63 9.02
CA ARG A 145 14.33 -8.04 8.69
C ARG A 145 13.73 -8.74 9.92
N ARG A 146 12.56 -9.35 9.73
CA ARG A 146 12.06 -10.38 10.63
C ARG A 146 12.82 -11.68 10.40
#